data_AF-A0A3D0HI70-F1
#
_entry.id   AF-A0A3D0HI70-F1
#
_cell.length_a   1.000
_cell.length_b   1.000
_cell.length_c   1.000
_cell.angle_alpha   90.00
_cell.angle_beta   90.00
_cell.angle_gamma   90.00
#
_symmetry.space_group_name_H-M   'P 1'
#
loop_
_entity.id
_entity.type
_entity.pdbx_description
1 polymer ?
#
loop_
_entity_poly.entity_id
_entity_poly.type
_entity_poly.pdbx_seq_one_letter_code
_entity_poly.pdbx_strand_id
1 'polypeptide(L)'
;MVGFFATATSVAFIWPQVVRVFAKNSTEGISPYSFLQGCSGSLMWTIYGLNKPEGQVALSNGLLVVALSLILFVCVKHQKISWMIPVFTLVAVSIAGTFIANYSITMMGWCTVAIGAPAIIPQIVRVYRTEHLYGVSAAMYGLLSFNCLMWLIYGAMIDDWFVSLPNIITTLGAFYIMVRAVKSHKKFQAPAEAPAN
;
A
#
# COMPACT_ATOMS: atom_id res chain seq x y z
N MET A 1 -17.85 -9.04 8.48
CA MET A 1 -16.72 -9.00 9.45
C MET A 1 -15.36 -8.93 8.76
N VAL A 2 -15.06 -9.77 7.76
CA VAL A 2 -13.74 -9.79 7.08
C VAL A 2 -13.32 -8.41 6.52
N GLY A 3 -14.23 -7.67 5.88
CA GLY A 3 -13.91 -6.34 5.34
C GLY A 3 -13.50 -5.32 6.41
N PHE A 4 -14.06 -5.41 7.63
CA PHE A 4 -13.65 -4.57 8.75
C PHE A 4 -12.24 -4.93 9.24
N PHE A 5 -11.90 -6.22 9.30
CA PHE A 5 -10.54 -6.66 9.62
C PHE A 5 -9.53 -6.20 8.56
N ALA A 6 -9.86 -6.36 7.28
CA ALA A 6 -9.03 -5.91 6.17
C ALA A 6 -8.79 -4.39 6.21
N THR A 7 -9.83 -3.63 6.55
CA THR A 7 -9.75 -2.18 6.76
C THR A 7 -8.86 -1.84 7.96
N ALA A 8 -9.07 -2.50 9.11
CA ALA A 8 -8.28 -2.27 10.31
C ALA A 8 -6.79 -2.56 10.10
N THR A 9 -6.44 -3.63 9.38
CA THR A 9 -5.05 -3.94 9.05
C THR A 9 -4.45 -2.94 8.06
N SER A 10 -5.25 -2.41 7.12
CA SER A 10 -4.81 -1.36 6.18
C SER A 10 -4.50 -0.06 6.92
N VAL A 11 -5.33 0.30 7.90
CA VAL A 11 -5.12 1.44 8.80
C VAL A 11 -3.86 1.24 9.64
N ALA A 12 -3.70 0.07 10.27
CA ALA A 12 -2.52 -0.26 11.09
C ALA A 12 -1.21 -0.22 10.29
N PHE A 13 -1.26 -0.45 8.97
CA PHE A 13 -0.10 -0.39 8.10
C PHE A 13 0.39 1.05 7.83
N ILE A 14 -0.51 2.01 7.62
CA ILE A 14 -0.13 3.37 7.18
C ILE A 14 -0.10 4.41 8.30
N TRP A 15 -0.99 4.32 9.28
CA TRP A 15 -1.12 5.35 10.32
C TRP A 15 0.10 5.52 11.22
N PRO A 16 0.87 4.47 11.57
CA PRO A 16 2.14 4.66 12.27
C PRO A 16 3.11 5.57 11.50
N GLN A 17 3.09 5.52 10.16
CA GLN A 17 3.91 6.40 9.34
C GLN A 17 3.41 7.85 9.36
N VAL A 18 2.08 8.07 9.38
CA VAL A 18 1.50 9.40 9.59
C VAL A 18 1.98 9.96 10.94
N VAL A 19 1.83 9.21 12.02
CA VAL A 19 2.29 9.64 13.35
C VAL A 19 3.78 9.94 13.34
N ARG A 20 4.61 9.08 12.74
CA ARG A 20 6.05 9.28 12.65
C ARG A 20 6.41 10.61 11.95
N VAL A 21 5.78 10.95 10.82
CA VAL A 21 6.18 12.16 10.06
C VAL A 21 5.85 13.45 10.80
N PHE A 22 4.73 13.48 11.53
CA PHE A 22 4.36 14.65 12.35
C PHE A 22 5.17 14.69 13.65
N ALA A 23 5.27 13.57 14.37
CA ALA A 23 5.95 13.52 15.67
C ALA A 23 7.47 13.75 15.57
N LYS A 24 8.10 13.27 14.50
CA LYS A 24 9.54 13.47 14.26
C LYS A 24 9.83 14.69 13.38
N ASN A 25 8.80 15.36 12.86
CA ASN A 25 8.91 16.44 11.87
C ASN A 25 9.98 16.10 10.79
N SER A 26 9.94 14.86 10.28
CA SER A 26 10.94 14.35 9.33
C SER A 26 10.28 13.54 8.24
N THR A 27 10.81 13.67 7.03
CA THR A 27 10.39 12.91 5.84
C THR A 27 11.51 12.02 5.32
N GLU A 28 12.51 11.73 6.15
CA GLU A 28 13.64 10.88 5.78
C GLU A 28 13.18 9.47 5.37
N GLY A 29 13.70 8.99 4.24
CA GLY A 29 13.31 7.71 3.64
C GLY A 29 11.95 7.70 2.94
N ILE A 30 11.24 8.83 2.87
CA ILE A 30 9.95 8.94 2.17
C ILE A 30 10.16 9.45 0.75
N SER A 31 9.61 8.71 -0.22
CA SER A 31 9.49 9.10 -1.63
C SER A 31 8.13 9.74 -1.89
N PRO A 32 8.04 11.07 -2.11
CA PRO A 32 6.76 11.75 -2.32
C PRO A 32 5.98 11.19 -3.51
N TYR A 33 6.66 10.84 -4.60
CA TYR A 33 6.00 10.30 -5.80
C TYR A 33 5.39 8.91 -5.58
N SER A 34 6.03 8.06 -4.78
CA SER A 34 5.47 6.75 -4.42
C SER A 34 4.22 6.90 -3.55
N PHE A 35 4.24 7.85 -2.61
CA PHE A 35 3.07 8.18 -1.79
C PHE A 35 1.95 8.82 -2.62
N LEU A 36 2.29 9.65 -3.61
CA LEU A 36 1.33 10.23 -4.54
C LEU A 36 0.68 9.16 -5.42
N GLN A 37 1.45 8.21 -5.96
CA GLN A 37 0.91 7.06 -6.69
C GLN A 37 -0.05 6.25 -5.80
N GLY A 38 0.34 5.96 -4.55
CA GLY A 38 -0.52 5.29 -3.58
C GLY A 38 -1.82 6.06 -3.33
N CYS A 39 -1.73 7.38 -3.18
CA CYS A 39 -2.88 8.23 -2.93
C CYS A 39 -3.84 8.25 -4.13
N SER A 40 -3.31 8.35 -5.35
CA SER A 40 -4.08 8.25 -6.59
C SER A 40 -4.76 6.89 -6.73
N GLY A 41 -4.05 5.79 -6.42
CA GLY A 41 -4.61 4.44 -6.44
C GLY A 41 -5.75 4.26 -5.43
N SER A 42 -5.56 4.69 -4.18
CA SER A 42 -6.61 4.64 -3.14
C SER A 42 -7.79 5.54 -3.49
N LEU A 43 -7.57 6.69 -4.12
CA LEU A 43 -8.65 7.55 -4.61
C LEU A 43 -9.49 6.82 -5.67
N MET A 44 -8.86 6.15 -6.64
CA MET A 44 -9.57 5.34 -7.62
C MET A 44 -10.35 4.18 -6.98
N TRP A 45 -9.77 3.48 -6.01
CA TRP A 45 -10.50 2.45 -5.26
C TRP A 45 -11.68 2.99 -4.45
N THR A 46 -11.57 4.22 -3.94
CA THR A 46 -12.67 4.89 -3.24
C THR A 46 -13.82 5.15 -4.21
N ILE A 47 -13.53 5.71 -5.39
CA ILE A 47 -14.52 5.94 -6.46
C ILE A 47 -15.15 4.62 -6.91
N TYR A 48 -14.34 3.58 -7.12
CA TYR A 48 -14.83 2.24 -7.48
C TYR A 48 -15.80 1.69 -6.43
N GLY A 49 -15.43 1.74 -5.14
CA GLY A 49 -16.28 1.26 -4.06
C GLY A 49 -17.59 2.03 -3.93
N LEU A 50 -17.58 3.36 -4.13
CA LEU A 50 -18.80 4.17 -4.11
C LEU A 50 -19.75 3.85 -5.27
N ASN A 51 -19.22 3.57 -6.47
CA ASN A 51 -20.03 3.27 -7.66
C ASN A 51 -20.49 1.81 -7.75
N LYS A 52 -19.79 0.86 -7.10
CA LYS A 52 -20.19 -0.55 -6.96
C LYS A 52 -21.00 -0.84 -5.68
N PRO A 53 -21.53 0.19 -5.01
CA PRO A 53 -21.92 0.18 -3.60
C PRO A 53 -21.14 -0.70 -2.59
N GLU A 54 -19.83 -0.86 -2.75
CA GLU A 54 -18.98 -1.63 -1.83
C GLU A 54 -18.43 -0.78 -0.68
N GLY A 55 -19.25 -0.59 0.35
CA GLY A 55 -18.98 0.34 1.46
C GLY A 55 -17.64 0.12 2.17
N GLN A 56 -17.18 -1.14 2.32
CA GLN A 56 -15.89 -1.42 2.96
C GLN A 56 -14.70 -1.07 2.08
N VAL A 57 -14.78 -1.32 0.77
CA VAL A 57 -13.73 -0.94 -0.19
C VAL A 57 -13.59 0.57 -0.22
N ALA A 58 -14.72 1.29 -0.26
CA ALA A 58 -14.76 2.75 -0.23
C ALA A 58 -14.20 3.31 1.08
N LEU A 59 -14.65 2.79 2.23
CA LEU A 59 -14.21 3.24 3.56
C LEU A 59 -12.71 3.07 3.75
N SER A 60 -12.18 1.86 3.52
CA SER A 60 -10.75 1.58 3.70
C SER A 60 -9.88 2.50 2.85
N ASN A 61 -10.21 2.62 1.57
CA ASN A 61 -9.41 3.43 0.66
C ASN A 61 -9.58 4.93 0.90
N GLY A 62 -10.75 5.39 1.33
CA GLY A 62 -10.94 6.77 1.78
C GLY A 62 -10.05 7.13 2.97
N LEU A 63 -9.94 6.22 3.96
CA LEU A 63 -9.02 6.39 5.08
C LEU A 63 -7.54 6.40 4.64
N LEU A 64 -7.18 5.58 3.65
CA LEU A 64 -5.84 5.61 3.05
C LEU A 64 -5.57 6.93 2.32
N VAL A 65 -6.52 7.47 1.57
CA VAL A 65 -6.39 8.79 0.91
C VAL A 65 -6.10 9.88 1.95
N VAL A 66 -6.82 9.89 3.08
CA VAL A 66 -6.57 10.84 4.18
C VAL A 66 -5.15 10.67 4.72
N ALA A 67 -4.75 9.46 5.09
CA ALA A 67 -3.43 9.19 5.64
C ALA A 67 -2.28 9.57 4.67
N LEU A 68 -2.42 9.21 3.40
CA LEU A 68 -1.41 9.51 2.37
C LEU A 68 -1.35 11.01 2.05
N SER A 69 -2.50 11.70 2.04
CA SER A 69 -2.55 13.16 1.85
C SER A 69 -1.86 13.90 3.00
N LEU A 70 -2.05 13.44 4.25
CA LEU A 70 -1.36 14.01 5.41
C LEU A 70 0.17 13.86 5.30
N ILE A 71 0.65 12.71 4.83
CA ILE A 71 2.10 12.50 4.60
C ILE A 71 2.61 13.38 3.46
N LEU A 72 1.87 13.46 2.35
CA LEU A 72 2.21 14.32 1.21
C LEU A 72 2.25 15.81 1.61
N PHE A 73 1.34 16.25 2.47
CA PHE A 73 1.35 17.60 3.03
C PHE A 73 2.67 17.90 3.76
N VAL A 74 3.16 16.98 4.60
CA VAL A 74 4.46 17.16 5.27
C VAL A 74 5.61 17.14 4.26
N CYS A 75 5.54 16.31 3.21
CA CYS A 75 6.54 16.32 2.12
C CYS A 75 6.58 17.66 1.37
N VAL A 76 5.42 18.27 1.12
CA VAL A 76 5.30 19.62 0.53
C VAL A 76 5.89 20.66 1.47
N LYS A 77 5.54 20.62 2.77
CA LYS A 77 6.09 21.51 3.79
C LYS A 77 7.62 21.47 3.85
N HIS A 78 8.21 20.28 3.67
CA HIS A 78 9.66 20.07 3.61
C HIS A 78 10.26 20.26 2.21
N GLN A 79 9.53 20.84 1.25
CA GLN A 79 10.01 21.16 -0.10
C GLN A 79 10.54 19.97 -0.89
N LYS A 80 10.11 18.73 -0.56
CA LYS A 80 10.47 17.52 -1.32
C LYS A 80 9.69 17.38 -2.62
N ILE A 81 8.53 18.02 -2.71
CA ILE A 81 7.65 18.06 -3.86
C ILE A 81 6.90 19.39 -3.85
N SER A 82 6.71 20.00 -5.02
CA SER A 82 5.88 21.20 -5.14
C SER A 82 4.42 20.86 -4.84
N TRP A 83 3.72 21.71 -4.09
CA TRP A 83 2.31 21.54 -3.72
C TRP A 83 1.37 21.40 -4.92
N MET A 84 1.74 22.00 -6.07
CA MET A 84 0.95 21.92 -7.30
C MET A 84 0.87 20.48 -7.82
N ILE A 85 1.95 19.70 -7.70
CA ILE A 85 2.02 18.35 -8.27
C ILE A 85 0.96 17.41 -7.67
N PRO A 86 0.85 17.22 -6.34
CA PRO A 86 -0.19 16.39 -5.76
C PRO A 86 -1.60 16.96 -6.02
N VAL A 87 -1.79 18.28 -5.96
CA VAL A 87 -3.12 18.89 -6.22
C VAL A 87 -3.58 18.60 -7.64
N PHE A 88 -2.79 18.95 -8.66
CA PHE A 88 -3.17 18.70 -10.05
C PHE A 88 -3.36 17.21 -10.34
N THR A 89 -2.48 16.37 -9.79
CA THR A 89 -2.57 14.91 -9.98
C THR A 89 -3.86 14.35 -9.38
N LEU A 90 -4.18 14.69 -8.13
CA LEU A 90 -5.37 14.17 -7.46
C LEU A 90 -6.66 14.72 -8.06
N VAL A 91 -6.68 15.97 -8.52
CA VAL A 91 -7.82 16.54 -9.27
C VAL A 91 -8.00 15.81 -10.60
N ALA A 92 -6.94 15.63 -11.38
CA ALA A 92 -7.00 14.93 -12.66
C ALA A 92 -7.47 13.47 -12.49
N VAL A 93 -6.93 12.76 -11.49
CA VAL A 93 -7.33 11.38 -11.15
C VAL A 93 -8.78 11.32 -10.67
N SER A 94 -9.24 12.30 -9.89
CA SER A 94 -10.65 12.35 -9.44
C SER A 94 -11.61 12.50 -10.62
N ILE A 95 -11.32 13.44 -11.54
CA ILE A 95 -12.14 13.69 -12.72
C ILE A 95 -12.13 12.48 -13.64
N ALA A 96 -10.95 11.98 -13.99
CA ALA A 96 -10.81 10.83 -14.88
C ALA A 96 -11.44 9.57 -14.27
N GLY A 97 -11.18 9.29 -12.99
CA GLY A 97 -11.75 8.14 -12.28
C GLY A 97 -13.27 8.20 -12.21
N THR A 98 -13.84 9.38 -11.95
CA THR A 98 -15.30 9.56 -11.95
C THR A 98 -15.88 9.36 -13.33
N PHE A 99 -15.26 9.94 -14.38
CA PHE A 99 -15.70 9.74 -15.77
C PHE A 99 -15.66 8.26 -16.17
N ILE A 100 -14.56 7.56 -15.87
CA ILE A 100 -14.39 6.14 -16.16
C ILE A 100 -15.44 5.30 -15.42
N ALA A 101 -15.67 5.56 -14.12
CA ALA A 101 -16.64 4.82 -13.32
C ALA A 101 -18.08 5.01 -13.81
N ASN A 102 -18.45 6.21 -14.25
CA ASN A 102 -19.77 6.49 -14.83
C ASN A 102 -19.94 5.84 -16.21
N TYR A 103 -18.86 5.71 -16.99
CA TYR A 103 -18.90 5.05 -18.29
C TYR A 103 -18.96 3.52 -18.17
N SER A 104 -18.11 2.92 -17.33
CA SER A 104 -18.06 1.48 -17.10
C SER A 104 -17.35 1.12 -15.81
N ILE A 105 -18.08 0.51 -14.88
CA ILE A 105 -17.50 -0.02 -13.63
C ILE A 105 -16.44 -1.10 -13.88
N THR A 106 -16.60 -1.90 -14.95
CA THR A 106 -15.62 -2.91 -15.37
C THR A 106 -14.31 -2.27 -15.82
N MET A 107 -14.38 -1.19 -16.60
CA MET A 107 -13.18 -0.45 -17.01
C MET A 107 -12.49 0.18 -15.80
N MET A 108 -13.27 0.74 -14.86
CA MET A 108 -12.73 1.26 -13.61
C MET A 108 -11.99 0.18 -12.81
N GLY A 109 -12.57 -1.01 -12.68
CA GLY A 109 -11.95 -2.16 -12.00
C GLY A 109 -10.63 -2.58 -12.65
N TRP A 110 -10.55 -2.59 -13.98
CA TRP A 110 -9.29 -2.87 -14.66
C TRP A 110 -8.23 -1.79 -14.43
N CYS A 111 -8.61 -0.51 -14.44
CA CYS A 111 -7.70 0.58 -14.14
C CYS A 111 -7.16 0.48 -12.70
N THR A 112 -8.00 0.14 -11.72
CA THR A 112 -7.55 -0.01 -10.32
C THR A 112 -6.60 -1.19 -10.16
N VAL A 113 -6.86 -2.33 -10.84
CA VAL A 113 -5.95 -3.48 -10.87
C VAL A 113 -4.61 -3.12 -11.51
N ALA A 114 -4.62 -2.41 -12.64
CA ALA A 114 -3.42 -2.03 -13.38
C ALA A 114 -2.49 -1.12 -12.56
N ILE A 115 -3.05 -0.24 -11.73
CA ILE A 115 -2.27 0.65 -10.84
C ILE A 115 -1.75 -0.10 -9.61
N GLY A 116 -2.56 -1.00 -9.04
CA GLY A 116 -2.24 -1.67 -7.78
C GLY A 116 -1.34 -2.91 -7.90
N ALA A 117 -1.67 -3.83 -8.81
CA ALA A 117 -1.02 -5.14 -8.89
C ALA A 117 0.50 -5.09 -9.15
N PRO A 118 1.02 -4.20 -10.02
CA PRO A 118 2.46 -4.18 -10.31
C PRO A 118 3.31 -3.58 -9.18
N ALA A 119 2.72 -2.91 -8.18
CA ALA A 119 3.46 -2.13 -7.20
C ALA A 119 4.46 -2.96 -6.38
N ILE A 120 4.17 -4.24 -6.14
CA ILE A 120 5.06 -5.14 -5.38
C ILE A 120 6.17 -5.77 -6.23
N ILE A 121 6.03 -5.78 -7.57
CA ILE A 121 6.93 -6.50 -8.48
C ILE A 121 8.38 -5.98 -8.40
N PRO A 122 8.66 -4.66 -8.44
CA PRO A 122 10.04 -4.18 -8.34
C PRO A 122 10.74 -4.64 -7.06
N GLN A 123 9.99 -4.72 -5.96
CA GLN A 123 10.51 -5.15 -4.68
C GLN A 123 10.76 -6.67 -4.63
N ILE A 124 9.89 -7.47 -5.24
CA ILE A 124 10.12 -8.92 -5.41
C ILE A 124 11.41 -9.14 -6.20
N VAL A 125 11.60 -8.42 -7.31
CA VAL A 125 12.81 -8.52 -8.15
C VAL A 125 14.06 -8.13 -7.36
N ARG A 126 14.00 -7.03 -6.60
CA ARG A 126 15.10 -6.60 -5.73
C ARG A 126 15.46 -7.68 -4.71
N VAL A 127 14.47 -8.20 -3.98
CA VAL A 127 14.68 -9.23 -2.97
C VAL A 127 15.17 -10.54 -3.59
N TYR A 128 14.71 -10.89 -4.79
CA TYR A 128 15.20 -12.04 -5.52
C TYR A 128 16.71 -11.94 -5.78
N ARG A 129 17.16 -10.78 -6.27
CA ARG A 129 18.55 -10.49 -6.65
C ARG A 129 19.50 -10.18 -5.49
N THR A 130 18.99 -9.89 -4.30
CA THR A 130 19.81 -9.50 -3.14
C THR A 130 19.87 -10.62 -2.09
N GLU A 131 21.08 -10.99 -1.68
CA GLU A 131 21.30 -12.01 -0.66
C GLU A 131 21.18 -11.45 0.77
N HIS A 132 21.75 -10.26 1.02
CA HIS A 132 21.76 -9.58 2.32
C HIS A 132 20.57 -8.60 2.45
N LEU A 133 19.60 -8.92 3.30
CA LEU A 133 18.31 -8.21 3.38
C LEU A 133 18.09 -7.51 4.73
N TYR A 134 19.15 -7.00 5.37
CA TYR A 134 19.07 -6.32 6.68
C TYR A 134 18.09 -5.14 6.72
N GLY A 135 17.99 -4.36 5.63
CA GLY A 135 17.06 -3.24 5.52
C GLY A 135 15.61 -3.63 5.19
N VAL A 136 15.31 -4.92 5.00
CA VAL A 136 13.97 -5.40 4.64
C VAL A 136 13.30 -6.02 5.86
N SER A 137 12.26 -5.37 6.38
CA SER A 137 11.53 -5.84 7.57
C SER A 137 10.65 -7.04 7.26
N ALA A 138 10.98 -8.22 7.81
CA ALA A 138 10.15 -9.42 7.67
C ALA A 138 8.74 -9.22 8.24
N ALA A 139 8.63 -8.59 9.42
CA ALA A 139 7.35 -8.35 10.07
C ALA A 139 6.41 -7.47 9.23
N MET A 140 6.94 -6.43 8.57
CA MET A 140 6.17 -5.57 7.67
C MET A 140 5.57 -6.36 6.52
N TYR A 141 6.36 -7.21 5.86
CA TYR A 141 5.87 -8.00 4.73
C TYR A 141 4.95 -9.14 5.17
N GLY A 142 5.10 -9.65 6.40
CA GLY A 142 4.12 -10.56 7.01
C GLY A 142 2.76 -9.88 7.23
N LEU A 143 2.76 -8.67 7.78
CA LEU A 143 1.53 -7.87 7.95
C LEU A 143 0.90 -7.52 6.60
N LEU A 144 1.70 -7.12 5.61
CA LEU A 144 1.21 -6.84 4.25
C LEU A 144 0.58 -8.09 3.61
N SER A 145 1.23 -9.24 3.72
CA SER A 145 0.72 -10.50 3.22
C SER A 145 -0.62 -10.86 3.89
N PHE A 146 -0.73 -10.69 5.21
CA PHE A 146 -1.96 -10.95 5.94
C PHE A 146 -3.08 -9.99 5.54
N ASN A 147 -2.78 -8.69 5.43
CA ASN A 147 -3.74 -7.68 4.99
C ASN A 147 -4.30 -7.99 3.58
N CYS A 148 -3.42 -8.30 2.63
CA CYS A 148 -3.84 -8.65 1.27
C CYS A 148 -4.63 -9.97 1.24
N LEU A 149 -4.28 -10.94 2.08
CA LEU A 149 -5.08 -12.16 2.22
C LEU A 149 -6.50 -11.84 2.72
N MET A 150 -6.66 -10.92 3.66
CA MET A 150 -7.99 -10.49 4.13
C MET A 150 -8.79 -9.81 3.01
N TRP A 151 -8.16 -8.96 2.20
CA TRP A 151 -8.81 -8.34 1.04
C TRP A 151 -9.13 -9.34 -0.09
N LEU A 152 -8.28 -10.35 -0.28
CA LEU A 152 -8.54 -11.46 -1.20
C LEU A 152 -9.78 -12.23 -0.78
N ILE A 153 -9.85 -12.64 0.49
CA ILE A 153 -11.02 -13.35 1.03
C ILE A 153 -12.25 -12.45 0.94
N TYR A 154 -12.14 -11.18 1.31
CA TYR A 154 -13.25 -10.23 1.21
C TYR A 154 -13.76 -10.10 -0.23
N GLY A 155 -12.86 -9.90 -1.21
CA GLY A 155 -13.20 -9.81 -2.62
C GLY A 155 -13.91 -11.06 -3.13
N ALA A 156 -13.45 -12.25 -2.71
CA ALA A 156 -14.11 -13.50 -3.05
C ALA A 156 -15.51 -13.62 -2.42
N MET A 157 -15.72 -13.11 -1.21
CA MET A 157 -17.03 -13.12 -0.54
C MET A 157 -18.07 -12.21 -1.19
N ILE A 158 -17.63 -11.14 -1.87
CA ILE A 158 -18.51 -10.21 -2.60
C ILE A 158 -18.53 -10.48 -4.12
N ASP A 159 -18.02 -11.64 -4.55
CA ASP A 159 -17.88 -12.03 -5.95
C ASP A 159 -17.20 -10.95 -6.83
N ASP A 160 -16.24 -10.23 -6.24
CA ASP A 160 -15.47 -9.17 -6.89
C ASP A 160 -14.04 -9.60 -7.16
N TRP A 161 -13.83 -10.12 -8.36
CA TRP A 161 -12.52 -10.48 -8.87
C TRP A 161 -11.58 -9.28 -9.03
N PHE A 162 -12.07 -8.04 -9.24
CA PHE A 162 -11.19 -6.87 -9.30
C PHE A 162 -10.56 -6.58 -7.94
N VAL A 163 -11.32 -6.77 -6.85
CA VAL A 163 -10.79 -6.67 -5.49
C VAL A 163 -9.85 -7.84 -5.18
N SER A 164 -10.19 -9.06 -5.62
CA SER A 164 -9.41 -10.26 -5.34
C SER A 164 -8.06 -10.30 -6.07
N LEU A 165 -8.05 -10.06 -7.38
CA LEU A 165 -6.89 -10.28 -8.26
C LEU A 165 -5.58 -9.59 -7.82
N PRO A 166 -5.54 -8.27 -7.52
CA PRO A 166 -4.30 -7.62 -7.11
C PRO A 166 -3.81 -8.13 -5.75
N ASN A 167 -4.73 -8.62 -4.91
CA ASN A 167 -4.41 -9.17 -3.60
C ASN A 167 -3.83 -10.58 -3.69
N ILE A 168 -4.12 -11.36 -4.73
CA ILE A 168 -3.43 -12.64 -4.98
C ILE A 168 -1.94 -12.39 -5.20
N ILE A 169 -1.61 -11.52 -6.15
CA ILE A 169 -0.23 -11.18 -6.53
C ILE A 169 0.53 -10.61 -5.31
N THR A 170 -0.11 -9.69 -4.60
CA THR A 170 0.51 -9.01 -3.45
C THR A 170 0.69 -9.94 -2.26
N THR A 171 -0.28 -10.83 -1.97
CA THR A 171 -0.16 -11.82 -0.88
C THR A 171 1.04 -12.73 -1.13
N LEU A 172 1.13 -13.34 -2.32
CA LEU A 172 2.22 -14.25 -2.66
C LEU A 172 3.58 -13.55 -2.68
N GLY A 173 3.62 -12.35 -3.28
CA GLY A 173 4.82 -11.51 -3.33
C GLY A 173 5.33 -11.10 -1.95
N ALA A 174 4.44 -10.61 -1.09
CA ALA A 174 4.79 -10.19 0.26
C ALA A 174 5.22 -11.37 1.13
N PHE A 175 4.53 -12.52 1.03
CA PHE A 175 4.93 -13.74 1.71
C PHE A 175 6.32 -14.22 1.29
N TYR A 176 6.61 -14.21 -0.02
CA TYR A 176 7.93 -14.53 -0.54
C TYR A 176 9.02 -13.62 0.03
N ILE A 177 8.77 -12.30 0.05
CA ILE A 177 9.71 -11.32 0.60
C ILE A 177 9.94 -11.57 2.09
N MET A 178 8.87 -11.82 2.85
CA MET A 178 8.96 -12.13 4.28
C MET A 178 9.87 -13.35 4.52
N VAL A 179 9.64 -14.46 3.82
CA VAL A 179 10.44 -15.69 3.97
C VAL A 179 11.91 -15.44 3.62
N ARG A 180 12.18 -14.70 2.54
CA ARG A 180 13.55 -14.32 2.16
C ARG A 180 14.23 -13.45 3.21
N ALA A 181 13.53 -12.46 3.75
CA ALA A 181 14.05 -11.59 4.80
C ALA A 181 14.40 -12.40 6.07
N VAL A 182 13.50 -13.27 6.55
CA VAL A 182 13.76 -14.14 7.71
C VAL A 182 14.99 -15.02 7.49
N LYS A 183 15.11 -15.66 6.32
CA LYS A 183 16.27 -16.50 5.99
C LYS A 183 17.58 -15.70 5.99
N SER A 184 17.56 -14.51 5.38
CA SER A 184 18.72 -13.62 5.33
C SER A 184 19.14 -13.15 6.72
N HIS A 185 18.18 -12.71 7.55
CA HIS A 185 18.47 -12.27 8.92
C HIS A 185 19.08 -13.39 9.76
N LYS A 186 18.56 -14.61 9.67
CA LYS A 186 19.15 -15.78 10.38
C LYS A 186 20.54 -16.15 9.87
N LYS A 187 20.78 -16.08 8.56
CA LYS A 187 22.06 -16.46 7.95
C LYS A 187 23.18 -15.46 8.29
N PHE A 188 22.85 -14.18 8.37
CA PHE A 188 23.85 -13.13 8.49
C PHE A 188 23.95 -12.51 9.88
N GLN A 189 23.01 -12.80 10.80
CA GLN A 189 23.03 -12.32 12.19
C GLN A 189 24.46 -12.39 12.77
N ALA A 190 24.98 -11.26 13.24
CA ALA A 190 26.28 -11.24 13.89
C ALA A 190 26.27 -12.23 15.07
N PRO A 191 27.31 -13.07 15.24
CA PRO A 191 27.41 -13.92 16.42
C PRO A 191 27.29 -13.04 17.66
N ALA A 192 26.47 -13.48 18.63
CA ALA A 192 26.35 -12.79 19.92
C ALA A 192 27.76 -12.53 20.47
N GLU A 193 28.07 -11.29 20.82
CA GLU A 193 29.32 -10.95 21.49
C GLU A 193 29.48 -11.93 22.66
N ALA A 194 30.58 -12.69 22.65
CA ALA A 194 30.90 -13.59 23.75
C ALA A 194 30.89 -12.77 25.04
N PRO A 195 30.34 -13.29 26.15
CA PRO A 195 30.35 -12.57 27.41
C PRO A 195 31.80 -12.17 27.72
N ALA A 196 32.01 -10.89 28.01
CA ALA A 196 33.29 -10.40 28.47
C ALA A 196 33.65 -11.18 29.75
N ASN A 197 34.64 -12.05 29.63
CA ASN A 197 35.16 -12.86 30.73
C ASN A 197 35.72 -11.98 31.86
#